data_AF-A0A1Q2L240-F1
#
_entry.id   AF-A0A1Q2L240-F1
#
_cell.length_a   1.000
_cell.length_b   1.000
_cell.length_c   1.000
_cell.angle_alpha   90.00
_cell.angle_beta   90.00
_cell.angle_gamma   90.00
#
_symmetry.space_group_name_H-M   'P 1'
#
loop_
_entity.id
_entity.type
_entity.pdbx_description
1 polymer ?
#
loop_
_entity_poly.entity_id
_entity_poly.type
_entity_poly.pdbx_seq_one_letter_code
_entity_poly.pdbx_strand_id
1 'polypeptide(L)'
;MKKQWLLVILGLVLLVLLAACGGEDGGEGTVDEEEVAVDNEEGTDTEIVDNSEEGDEPEAPVLGENEEDADTPVEQGDGGNDADAEGPTDEGADPLNEIEVDSETGEVESLRVDLLNTEADLVGYADIIQEERGIVVQLDIADLEPGVHAIHFHIGSTCTPPDQEGEGEPMLTPGTLPDITVEENRTAMAEFAVEDATLQPDDANSLMAEEGTSFVIHESPAEAITLPEAEAGEADILACGTITP
;
A
#
# COMPACT_ATOMS: atom_id res chain seq x y z
N MET A 1 33.14 -42.80 32.14
CA MET A 1 31.88 -43.14 32.85
C MET A 1 30.77 -42.10 32.66
N LYS A 2 31.04 -40.81 32.46
CA LYS A 2 29.98 -39.78 32.30
C LYS A 2 29.29 -39.72 30.92
N LYS A 3 29.95 -40.17 29.85
CA LYS A 3 29.40 -40.19 28.48
C LYS A 3 28.35 -41.30 28.23
N GLN A 4 28.43 -42.40 28.98
CA GLN A 4 27.48 -43.51 28.87
C GLN A 4 26.09 -43.11 29.39
N TRP A 5 26.03 -42.26 30.42
CA TRP A 5 24.79 -41.78 31.02
C TRP A 5 24.05 -40.80 30.12
N LEU A 6 24.77 -40.01 29.33
CA LEU A 6 24.18 -39.01 28.43
C LEU A 6 23.41 -39.68 27.28
N LEU A 7 23.92 -40.81 26.76
CA LEU A 7 23.23 -41.60 25.74
C LEU A 7 21.99 -42.33 26.27
N VAL A 8 22.01 -42.75 27.54
CA VAL A 8 20.84 -43.38 28.18
C VAL A 8 19.72 -42.36 28.39
N ILE A 9 20.06 -41.13 28.81
CA ILE A 9 19.07 -40.06 28.99
C ILE A 9 18.50 -39.61 27.63
N LEU A 10 19.35 -39.41 26.63
CA LEU A 10 18.91 -39.03 25.27
C LEU A 10 17.99 -40.10 24.66
N GLY A 11 18.31 -41.39 24.85
CA GLY A 11 17.47 -42.49 24.40
C GLY A 11 16.12 -42.56 25.11
N LEU A 12 16.07 -42.26 26.41
CA LEU A 12 14.83 -42.27 27.20
C LEU A 12 13.92 -41.09 26.82
N VAL A 13 14.48 -39.91 26.56
CA VAL A 13 13.73 -38.75 26.06
C VAL A 13 13.16 -39.01 24.65
N LEU A 14 13.93 -39.62 23.76
CA LEU A 14 13.46 -39.99 22.41
C LEU A 14 12.34 -41.04 22.45
N LEU A 15 12.41 -42.00 23.37
CA LEU A 15 11.39 -43.04 23.53
C LEU A 15 10.07 -42.49 24.11
N VAL A 16 10.14 -41.46 24.96
CA VAL A 16 8.95 -40.74 25.45
C VAL A 16 8.29 -39.91 24.35
N LEU A 17 9.07 -39.28 23.45
CA LEU A 17 8.53 -38.51 22.33
C LEU A 17 7.79 -39.39 21.30
N LEU A 18 8.26 -40.63 21.07
CA LEU A 18 7.59 -41.56 20.14
C LEU A 18 6.30 -42.16 20.70
N ALA A 19 6.08 -42.14 22.03
CA ALA A 19 4.84 -42.62 22.64
C ALA A 19 3.71 -41.58 22.65
N ALA A 20 3.98 -40.33 22.23
CA ALA A 20 3.01 -39.24 22.24
C ALA A 20 2.19 -39.10 20.94
N CYS A 21 2.38 -39.98 19.96
CA CYS A 21 1.58 -40.03 18.73
C CYS A 21 0.96 -41.42 18.58
N GLY A 22 -0.10 -41.67 19.34
CA GLY A 22 -0.85 -42.93 19.34
C GLY A 22 -2.21 -42.73 19.99
N GLY A 23 -3.06 -41.91 19.34
CA GLY A 23 -4.45 -41.69 19.69
C GLY A 23 -5.33 -42.11 18.53
N GLU A 24 -5.99 -43.25 18.71
CA GLU A 24 -6.90 -43.93 17.79
C GLU A 24 -8.27 -43.88 18.46
N ASP A 25 -9.26 -43.22 17.87
CA ASP A 25 -10.66 -43.38 18.26
C ASP A 25 -11.56 -43.18 17.03
N GLY A 26 -12.22 -44.27 16.66
CA GLY A 26 -13.20 -44.32 15.59
C GLY A 26 -14.55 -43.73 15.99
N GLY A 27 -15.26 -43.23 14.98
CA GLY A 27 -16.66 -42.87 15.05
C GLY A 27 -17.36 -43.31 13.77
N GLU A 28 -18.04 -44.45 13.83
CA GLU A 28 -18.97 -44.91 12.80
C GLU A 28 -20.21 -44.02 12.80
N GLY A 29 -20.49 -43.38 11.67
CA GLY A 29 -21.72 -42.62 11.42
C GLY A 29 -22.21 -42.94 10.02
N THR A 30 -23.15 -43.89 9.94
CA THR A 30 -23.92 -44.19 8.73
C THR A 30 -24.81 -42.99 8.39
N VAL A 31 -24.68 -42.46 7.18
CA VAL A 31 -25.71 -41.61 6.58
C VAL A 31 -26.14 -42.30 5.29
N ASP A 32 -27.39 -42.74 5.29
CA ASP A 32 -28.08 -43.36 4.18
C ASP A 32 -28.02 -42.47 2.92
N GLU A 33 -27.54 -43.07 1.84
CA GLU A 33 -27.71 -42.57 0.47
C GLU A 33 -29.19 -42.69 0.10
N GLU A 34 -29.93 -41.59 0.23
CA GLU A 34 -31.26 -41.44 -0.38
C GLU A 34 -31.08 -40.84 -1.78
N GLU A 35 -31.28 -41.71 -2.77
CA GLU A 35 -31.39 -41.39 -4.19
C GLU A 35 -32.65 -40.53 -4.43
N VAL A 36 -32.46 -39.25 -4.81
CA VAL A 36 -33.55 -38.45 -5.40
C VAL A 36 -33.22 -38.19 -6.86
N ALA A 37 -33.81 -39.03 -7.71
CA ALA A 37 -34.00 -38.74 -9.12
C ALA A 37 -34.99 -37.58 -9.26
N VAL A 38 -34.58 -36.52 -9.97
CA VAL A 38 -35.52 -35.58 -10.60
C VAL A 38 -35.14 -35.50 -12.06
N ASP A 39 -35.97 -36.15 -12.87
CA ASP A 39 -36.14 -35.90 -14.30
C ASP A 39 -36.23 -34.40 -14.58
N ASN A 40 -35.50 -33.94 -15.60
CA ASN A 40 -35.98 -32.80 -16.37
C ASN A 40 -35.83 -33.08 -17.85
N GLU A 41 -37.01 -33.11 -18.47
CA GLU A 41 -37.28 -33.49 -19.85
C GLU A 41 -36.71 -32.48 -20.86
N GLU A 42 -36.41 -33.00 -22.04
CA GLU A 42 -36.16 -32.23 -23.26
C GLU A 42 -37.37 -31.38 -23.66
N GLY A 43 -37.06 -30.20 -24.21
CA GLY A 43 -37.79 -29.64 -25.34
C GLY A 43 -38.67 -28.43 -25.03
N THR A 44 -38.33 -27.26 -25.57
CA THR A 44 -38.97 -26.78 -26.80
C THR A 44 -38.36 -25.45 -27.28
N ASP A 45 -38.11 -25.43 -28.58
CA ASP A 45 -37.98 -24.26 -29.46
C ASP A 45 -38.82 -23.07 -29.03
N THR A 46 -38.23 -21.87 -28.97
CA THR A 46 -38.89 -20.65 -29.45
C THR A 46 -37.84 -19.62 -29.87
N GLU A 47 -37.99 -19.28 -31.15
CA GLU A 47 -37.32 -18.25 -31.94
C GLU A 47 -37.19 -16.90 -31.20
N ILE A 48 -35.96 -16.38 -31.07
CA ILE A 48 -35.76 -14.95 -30.80
C ILE A 48 -35.50 -14.26 -32.14
N VAL A 49 -36.51 -13.50 -32.52
CA VAL A 49 -36.59 -12.60 -33.65
C VAL A 49 -35.59 -11.47 -33.51
N ASP A 50 -34.83 -11.28 -34.57
CA ASP A 50 -34.15 -10.06 -34.99
C ASP A 50 -35.06 -8.83 -34.79
N ASN A 51 -34.57 -7.81 -34.10
CA ASN A 51 -34.94 -6.45 -34.45
C ASN A 51 -33.79 -5.49 -34.16
N SER A 52 -33.24 -4.98 -35.26
CA SER A 52 -32.46 -3.76 -35.33
C SER A 52 -33.19 -2.60 -34.65
N GLU A 53 -32.47 -1.76 -33.91
CA GLU A 53 -32.75 -0.33 -33.95
C GLU A 53 -31.49 0.44 -33.57
N GLU A 54 -30.90 1.05 -34.61
CA GLU A 54 -29.93 2.12 -34.54
C GLU A 54 -30.55 3.32 -33.81
N GLY A 55 -29.78 3.92 -32.89
CA GLY A 55 -30.16 5.11 -32.15
C GLY A 55 -28.92 5.89 -31.79
N ASP A 56 -28.23 6.37 -32.82
CA ASP A 56 -27.13 7.32 -32.72
C ASP A 56 -27.69 8.75 -32.61
N GLU A 57 -26.90 9.63 -32.00
CA GLU A 57 -27.05 11.09 -31.84
C GLU A 57 -27.96 11.61 -30.70
N PRO A 58 -27.34 12.38 -29.78
CA PRO A 58 -27.78 13.75 -29.59
C PRO A 58 -26.71 14.78 -29.95
N GLU A 59 -27.14 15.74 -30.77
CA GLU A 59 -26.37 16.89 -31.23
C GLU A 59 -25.87 17.80 -30.09
N ALA A 60 -24.59 18.14 -30.13
CA ALA A 60 -24.00 19.18 -29.30
C ALA A 60 -24.16 20.58 -29.97
N PRO A 61 -24.60 21.62 -29.23
CA PRO A 61 -24.69 22.96 -29.79
C PRO A 61 -23.39 23.77 -29.68
N VAL A 62 -22.97 24.28 -30.85
CA VAL A 62 -22.47 25.65 -31.13
C VAL A 62 -21.30 26.18 -30.28
N LEU A 63 -20.08 26.09 -30.81
CA LEU A 63 -18.99 27.02 -30.48
C LEU A 63 -19.01 28.19 -31.46
N GLY A 64 -19.40 29.36 -30.95
CA GLY A 64 -19.25 30.64 -31.61
C GLY A 64 -17.83 31.17 -31.46
N GLU A 65 -17.16 31.29 -32.60
CA GLU A 65 -16.40 32.45 -33.08
C GLU A 65 -16.08 33.54 -32.03
N ASN A 66 -14.78 33.73 -31.76
CA ASN A 66 -14.21 35.05 -31.47
C ASN A 66 -12.81 35.11 -32.09
N GLU A 67 -12.75 35.80 -33.22
CA GLU A 67 -11.53 36.39 -33.76
C GLU A 67 -11.22 37.70 -33.00
N GLU A 68 -10.04 38.26 -33.31
CA GLU A 68 -9.66 39.67 -33.20
C GLU A 68 -8.60 40.02 -32.14
N ASP A 69 -7.38 40.01 -32.67
CA ASP A 69 -6.20 40.80 -32.36
C ASP A 69 -6.40 42.13 -31.62
N ALA A 70 -5.55 42.37 -30.62
CA ALA A 70 -5.11 43.72 -30.27
C ALA A 70 -3.64 43.71 -29.82
N ASP A 71 -2.83 44.18 -30.75
CA ASP A 71 -1.43 44.61 -30.66
C ASP A 71 -1.23 45.78 -29.68
N THR A 72 0.04 46.09 -29.41
CA THR A 72 0.65 47.33 -28.88
C THR A 72 1.13 47.32 -27.41
N PRO A 73 2.12 48.16 -27.04
CA PRO A 73 3.54 47.88 -27.26
C PRO A 73 4.42 48.08 -26.00
N VAL A 74 5.66 47.63 -26.15
CA VAL A 74 6.85 47.82 -25.30
C VAL A 74 6.99 49.24 -24.72
N GLU A 75 7.22 49.34 -23.41
CA GLU A 75 8.01 50.42 -22.79
C GLU A 75 9.16 49.81 -21.97
N GLN A 76 10.38 50.11 -22.39
CA GLN A 76 11.60 49.94 -21.60
C GLN A 76 11.80 51.20 -20.75
N GLY A 77 11.89 51.01 -19.44
CA GLY A 77 12.34 52.03 -18.49
C GLY A 77 13.50 51.48 -17.65
N ASP A 78 14.71 51.90 -18.01
CA ASP A 78 15.94 51.77 -17.23
C ASP A 78 15.93 52.77 -16.05
N GLY A 79 16.40 52.35 -14.88
CA GLY A 79 16.64 53.25 -13.76
C GLY A 79 16.72 52.53 -12.41
N GLY A 80 17.92 52.10 -12.03
CA GLY A 80 18.19 51.44 -10.75
C GLY A 80 18.08 52.35 -9.53
N ASN A 81 18.01 51.71 -8.36
CA ASN A 81 18.69 52.11 -7.13
C ASN A 81 18.61 51.00 -6.07
N ASP A 82 19.82 50.56 -5.68
CA ASP A 82 20.32 50.03 -4.41
C ASP A 82 19.37 49.69 -3.23
N ALA A 83 19.71 48.53 -2.65
CA ALA A 83 19.76 48.18 -1.22
C ALA A 83 18.68 47.22 -0.67
N ASP A 84 19.20 46.07 -0.22
CA ASP A 84 18.66 45.17 0.81
C ASP A 84 17.31 44.49 0.51
N ALA A 85 17.38 43.43 -0.29
CA ALA A 85 16.50 42.28 -0.11
C ALA A 85 17.36 41.03 -0.31
N GLU A 86 17.68 40.37 0.79
CA GLU A 86 18.05 38.97 0.83
C GLU A 86 17.00 38.23 -0.02
N GLY A 87 17.38 37.83 -1.24
CA GLY A 87 16.50 37.06 -2.10
C GLY A 87 16.15 35.73 -1.42
N PRO A 88 14.97 35.16 -1.70
CA PRO A 88 14.72 33.78 -1.29
C PRO A 88 15.83 32.94 -1.89
N THR A 89 16.55 32.23 -1.02
CA THR A 89 17.46 31.19 -1.46
C THR A 89 16.65 30.24 -2.31
N ASP A 90 17.15 30.07 -3.53
CA ASP A 90 16.87 28.99 -4.45
C ASP A 90 17.20 27.67 -3.74
N GLU A 91 16.28 27.22 -2.88
CA GLU A 91 16.27 25.87 -2.32
C GLU A 91 15.70 24.98 -3.42
N GLY A 92 16.54 24.67 -4.39
CA GLY A 92 16.23 23.69 -5.40
C GLY A 92 15.84 22.38 -4.74
N ALA A 93 14.63 21.89 -5.04
CA ALA A 93 14.15 20.54 -4.82
C ALA A 93 14.78 19.84 -3.60
N ASP A 94 14.18 20.07 -2.43
CA ASP A 94 14.45 19.28 -1.22
C ASP A 94 14.44 17.78 -1.57
N PRO A 95 15.44 17.00 -1.12
CA PRO A 95 15.53 15.60 -1.44
C PRO A 95 14.36 14.83 -0.83
N LEU A 96 14.01 13.75 -1.51
CA LEU A 96 13.13 12.69 -1.02
C LEU A 96 13.45 12.40 0.46
N ASN A 97 12.41 12.47 1.30
CA ASN A 97 12.39 12.18 2.73
C ASN A 97 13.09 13.19 3.66
N GLU A 98 12.35 14.18 4.14
CA GLU A 98 12.76 15.05 5.25
C GLU A 98 12.65 14.30 6.59
N ILE A 99 13.73 14.27 7.38
CA ILE A 99 13.79 13.61 8.69
C ILE A 99 14.00 14.67 9.78
N GLU A 100 13.09 14.74 10.74
CA GLU A 100 13.25 15.56 11.93
C GLU A 100 13.79 14.72 13.09
N VAL A 101 14.85 15.20 13.72
CA VAL A 101 15.55 14.50 14.81
C VAL A 101 15.67 15.42 16.01
N ASP A 102 15.35 14.92 17.20
CA ASP A 102 15.51 15.67 18.43
C ASP A 102 17.00 15.98 18.65
N SER A 103 17.32 17.27 18.80
CA SER A 103 18.70 17.74 18.89
C SER A 103 19.42 17.36 20.21
N GLU A 104 18.68 16.97 21.24
CA GLU A 104 19.20 16.63 22.57
C GLU A 104 19.38 15.11 22.74
N THR A 105 18.43 14.31 22.27
CA THR A 105 18.41 12.85 22.41
C THR A 105 18.93 12.13 21.17
N GLY A 106 18.86 12.75 19.99
CA GLY A 106 19.20 12.13 18.72
C GLY A 106 18.14 11.14 18.23
N GLU A 107 16.94 11.15 18.82
CA GLU A 107 15.82 10.30 18.44
C GLU A 107 15.09 10.89 17.24
N VAL A 108 14.62 10.03 16.32
CA VAL A 108 13.82 10.49 15.17
C VAL A 108 12.42 10.86 15.66
N GLU A 109 12.00 12.10 15.42
CA GLU A 109 10.68 12.63 15.83
C GLU A 109 9.66 12.51 14.71
N SER A 110 10.07 12.77 13.47
CA SER A 110 9.20 12.65 12.31
C SER A 110 9.99 12.32 11.04
N LEU A 111 9.29 11.77 10.06
CA LEU A 111 9.81 11.44 8.74
C LEU A 111 8.71 11.71 7.72
N ARG A 112 8.99 12.53 6.70
CA ARG A 112 8.18 12.59 5.49
C ARG A 112 8.63 11.52 4.51
N VAL A 113 7.69 10.85 3.87
CA VAL A 113 7.94 9.86 2.82
C VAL A 113 7.23 10.28 1.55
N ASP A 114 7.99 10.52 0.49
CA ASP A 114 7.41 10.82 -0.82
C ASP A 114 6.88 9.55 -1.49
N LEU A 115 5.71 9.67 -2.12
CA LEU A 115 5.01 8.55 -2.74
C LEU A 115 5.03 8.69 -4.26
N LEU A 116 5.61 7.70 -4.93
CA LEU A 116 5.76 7.65 -6.38
C LEU A 116 4.84 6.59 -6.97
N ASN A 117 4.15 6.92 -8.07
CA ASN A 117 3.35 5.96 -8.81
C ASN A 117 4.21 5.06 -9.73
N THR A 118 3.56 4.17 -10.49
CA THR A 118 4.22 3.25 -11.44
C THR A 118 4.94 3.96 -12.59
N GLU A 119 4.62 5.22 -12.85
CA GLU A 119 5.24 6.09 -13.86
C GLU A 119 6.42 6.92 -13.28
N ALA A 120 6.73 6.74 -11.99
CA ALA A 120 7.69 7.52 -11.21
C ALA A 120 7.30 9.01 -11.00
N ASP A 121 6.01 9.32 -11.12
CA ASP A 121 5.48 10.64 -10.76
C ASP A 121 5.16 10.71 -9.27
N LEU A 122 5.45 11.87 -8.67
CA LEU A 122 5.09 12.17 -7.27
C LEU A 122 3.57 12.34 -7.17
N VAL A 123 2.93 11.47 -6.38
CA VAL A 123 1.48 11.44 -6.16
C VAL A 123 1.07 11.77 -4.73
N GLY A 124 2.02 12.21 -3.90
CA GLY A 124 1.73 12.61 -2.53
C GLY A 124 2.84 12.30 -1.57
N TYR A 125 2.52 12.36 -0.29
CA TYR A 125 3.45 12.09 0.80
C TYR A 125 2.74 11.46 2.01
N ALA A 126 3.53 10.75 2.81
CA ALA A 126 3.15 10.25 4.12
C ALA A 126 4.04 10.89 5.18
N ASP A 127 3.45 11.67 6.09
CA ASP A 127 4.13 12.16 7.29
C ASP A 127 3.99 11.13 8.40
N ILE A 128 5.10 10.58 8.85
CA ILE A 128 5.18 9.59 9.91
C ILE A 128 5.78 10.26 11.13
N ILE A 129 5.02 10.30 12.23
CA ILE A 129 5.38 11.00 13.45
C ILE A 129 5.54 9.98 14.57
N GLN A 130 6.67 10.03 15.27
CA GLN A 130 6.95 9.19 16.43
C GLN A 130 6.07 9.60 17.61
N GLU A 131 5.38 8.63 18.21
CA GLU A 131 4.58 8.80 19.43
C GLU A 131 5.04 7.83 20.52
N GLU A 132 4.59 8.02 21.77
CA GLU A 132 5.06 7.23 22.93
C GLU A 132 4.80 5.72 22.80
N ARG A 133 3.78 5.31 22.02
CA ARG A 133 3.34 3.90 21.89
C ARG A 133 3.29 3.40 20.45
N GLY A 134 3.88 4.13 19.52
CA GLY A 134 3.71 3.83 18.11
C GLY A 134 4.12 4.99 17.22
N ILE A 135 3.50 5.05 16.06
CA ILE A 135 3.58 6.18 15.14
C ILE A 135 2.19 6.68 14.78
N VAL A 136 2.10 7.92 14.34
CA VAL A 136 0.94 8.44 13.60
C VAL A 136 1.35 8.66 12.16
N VAL A 137 0.52 8.22 11.22
CA VAL A 137 0.71 8.45 9.79
C VAL A 137 -0.35 9.42 9.32
N GLN A 138 0.08 10.51 8.69
CA GLN A 138 -0.77 11.46 7.99
C GLN A 138 -0.48 11.36 6.49
N LEU A 139 -1.52 11.14 5.70
CA LEU A 139 -1.42 10.90 4.27
C LEU A 139 -2.07 12.04 3.50
N ASP A 140 -1.37 12.55 2.49
CA ASP A 140 -1.89 13.52 1.52
C ASP A 140 -1.56 13.02 0.11
N ILE A 141 -2.60 12.60 -0.62
CA ILE A 141 -2.50 11.97 -1.94
C ILE A 141 -3.19 12.84 -2.98
N ALA A 142 -2.56 12.94 -4.14
CA ALA A 142 -3.09 13.54 -5.35
C ALA A 142 -2.84 12.62 -6.56
N ASP A 143 -3.66 12.78 -7.60
CA ASP A 143 -3.50 12.11 -8.89
C ASP A 143 -3.49 10.57 -8.85
N LEU A 144 -4.06 9.95 -7.81
CA LEU A 144 -4.27 8.50 -7.71
C LEU A 144 -5.65 8.07 -8.23
N GLU A 145 -5.81 6.81 -8.62
CA GLU A 145 -7.10 6.29 -9.10
C GLU A 145 -8.16 6.31 -7.98
N PRO A 146 -9.41 6.74 -8.23
CA PRO A 146 -10.46 6.71 -7.22
C PRO A 146 -10.82 5.28 -6.80
N GLY A 147 -11.03 5.06 -5.50
CA GLY A 147 -11.30 3.73 -4.97
C GLY A 147 -10.92 3.54 -3.51
N VAL A 148 -11.09 2.30 -3.04
CA VAL A 148 -10.62 1.86 -1.72
C VAL A 148 -9.34 1.07 -1.93
N HIS A 149 -8.27 1.51 -1.27
CA HIS A 149 -6.92 1.00 -1.48
C HIS A 149 -6.33 0.51 -0.17
N ALA A 150 -5.77 -0.70 -0.19
CA ALA A 150 -5.00 -1.20 0.93
C ALA A 150 -3.67 -0.44 1.04
N ILE A 151 -3.21 -0.26 2.26
CA ILE A 151 -1.89 0.28 2.54
C ILE A 151 -1.10 -0.66 3.43
N HIS A 152 0.19 -0.79 3.18
CA HIS A 152 1.08 -1.68 3.96
C HIS A 152 2.46 -1.05 4.15
N PHE A 153 3.16 -1.50 5.20
CA PHE A 153 4.61 -1.38 5.29
C PHE A 153 5.24 -2.70 4.84
N HIS A 154 6.16 -2.67 3.88
CA HIS A 154 6.92 -3.85 3.45
C HIS A 154 8.33 -3.81 4.05
N ILE A 155 8.88 -5.00 4.36
CA ILE A 155 10.28 -5.13 4.75
C ILE A 155 11.16 -4.93 3.51
N GLY A 156 12.22 -4.14 3.66
CA GLY A 156 13.10 -3.76 2.57
C GLY A 156 12.71 -2.43 1.94
N SER A 157 13.71 -1.68 1.53
CA SER A 157 13.57 -0.37 0.87
C SER A 157 13.27 -0.46 -0.63
N THR A 158 12.67 -1.56 -1.10
CA THR A 158 12.35 -1.72 -2.53
C THR A 158 11.03 -1.03 -2.86
N CYS A 159 11.15 0.14 -3.50
CA CYS A 159 10.09 0.82 -4.21
C CYS A 159 10.71 1.49 -5.44
N THR A 160 10.79 0.76 -6.56
CA THR A 160 11.41 1.28 -7.79
C THR A 160 10.42 1.15 -8.95
N PRO A 161 9.70 2.22 -9.31
CA PRO A 161 8.90 2.23 -10.53
C PRO A 161 9.78 1.98 -11.77
N PRO A 162 9.33 1.25 -12.81
CA PRO A 162 8.06 0.54 -12.95
C PRO A 162 8.11 -0.93 -12.44
N ASP A 163 9.25 -1.39 -11.94
CA ASP A 163 9.45 -2.73 -11.35
C ASP A 163 8.91 -2.72 -9.91
N GLN A 164 7.58 -2.60 -9.79
CA GLN A 164 6.87 -2.74 -8.52
C GLN A 164 6.43 -4.19 -8.30
N GLU A 165 7.28 -5.16 -8.68
CA GLU A 165 7.26 -6.47 -8.02
C GLU A 165 7.60 -6.17 -6.55
N GLY A 166 6.57 -6.01 -5.72
CA GLY A 166 6.70 -5.81 -4.29
C GLY A 166 7.28 -7.08 -3.66
N GLU A 167 8.57 -7.35 -3.88
CA GLU A 167 9.27 -8.54 -3.39
C GLU A 167 9.50 -8.51 -1.87
N GLY A 168 8.94 -7.51 -1.18
CA GLY A 168 8.99 -7.39 0.28
C GLY A 168 7.86 -8.19 0.92
N GLU A 169 8.20 -9.03 1.90
CA GLU A 169 7.19 -9.60 2.79
C GLU A 169 6.54 -8.44 3.58
N PRO A 170 5.20 -8.41 3.72
CA PRO A 170 4.54 -7.38 4.53
C PRO A 170 5.12 -7.44 5.95
N MET A 171 5.42 -6.29 6.53
CA MET A 171 5.81 -6.24 7.93
C MET A 171 4.67 -6.82 8.77
N LEU A 172 4.99 -7.83 9.57
CA LEU A 172 4.13 -8.32 10.63
C LEU A 172 4.22 -7.33 11.81
N THR A 173 3.82 -6.07 11.59
CA THR A 173 3.57 -5.13 12.68
C THR A 173 2.40 -5.64 13.52
N PRO A 174 2.34 -5.37 14.83
CA PRO A 174 1.11 -5.45 15.59
C PRO A 174 0.17 -4.31 15.16
N GLY A 175 -0.42 -4.42 13.96
CA GLY A 175 -1.37 -3.41 13.48
C GLY A 175 -1.67 -3.59 11.99
N THR A 176 -2.92 -3.93 11.68
CA THR A 176 -3.45 -3.80 10.32
C THR A 176 -3.63 -2.32 10.04
N LEU A 177 -2.99 -1.79 8.99
CA LEU A 177 -3.28 -0.43 8.53
C LEU A 177 -4.70 -0.38 7.98
N PRO A 178 -5.45 0.71 8.19
CA PRO A 178 -6.78 0.86 7.58
C PRO A 178 -6.64 1.00 6.06
N ASP A 179 -7.68 0.62 5.31
CA ASP A 179 -7.77 1.05 3.90
C ASP A 179 -7.93 2.58 3.82
N ILE A 180 -7.39 3.17 2.75
CA ILE A 180 -7.65 4.57 2.40
C ILE A 180 -8.70 4.65 1.29
N THR A 181 -9.41 5.77 1.21
CA THR A 181 -10.36 6.05 0.11
C THR A 181 -9.85 7.24 -0.68
N VAL A 182 -9.59 7.02 -1.98
CA VAL A 182 -9.33 8.09 -2.94
C VAL A 182 -10.66 8.52 -3.54
N GLU A 183 -10.98 9.79 -3.37
CA GLU A 183 -12.24 10.39 -3.81
C GLU A 183 -12.27 10.56 -5.34
N GLU A 184 -13.45 10.84 -5.92
CA GLU A 184 -13.62 11.02 -7.38
C GLU A 184 -12.74 12.13 -7.98
N ASN A 185 -12.28 13.07 -7.16
CA ASN A 185 -11.35 14.13 -7.55
C ASN A 185 -9.87 13.69 -7.56
N ARG A 186 -9.59 12.39 -7.38
CA ARG A 186 -8.25 11.79 -7.33
C ARG A 186 -7.39 12.24 -6.14
N THR A 187 -8.03 12.58 -5.02
CA THR A 187 -7.33 12.96 -3.79
C THR A 187 -7.73 12.10 -2.61
N ALA A 188 -6.82 11.91 -1.66
CA ALA A 188 -7.11 11.27 -0.37
C ALA A 188 -6.38 12.01 0.76
N MET A 189 -7.07 12.19 1.89
CA MET A 189 -6.46 12.63 3.14
C MET A 189 -6.83 11.63 4.24
N ALA A 190 -5.84 11.11 4.95
CA ALA A 190 -6.05 10.14 6.02
C ALA A 190 -5.11 10.39 7.19
N GLU A 191 -5.56 10.07 8.40
CA GLU A 191 -4.74 10.08 9.61
C GLU A 191 -5.07 8.84 10.44
N PHE A 192 -4.05 8.07 10.82
CA PHE A 192 -4.23 6.88 11.65
C PHE A 192 -3.00 6.59 12.51
N ALA A 193 -3.21 5.97 13.65
CA ALA A 193 -2.16 5.52 14.54
C ALA A 193 -1.81 4.05 14.26
N VAL A 194 -0.51 3.73 14.32
CA VAL A 194 0.02 2.37 14.23
C VAL A 194 0.72 2.07 15.54
N GLU A 195 0.12 1.19 16.34
CA GLU A 195 0.69 0.78 17.62
C GLU A 195 1.90 -0.14 17.39
N ASP A 196 2.84 -0.14 18.34
CA ASP A 196 4.02 -1.03 18.35
C ASP A 196 4.97 -0.91 17.13
N ALA A 197 4.83 0.13 16.31
CA ALA A 197 5.80 0.54 15.28
C ALA A 197 6.63 1.74 15.77
N THR A 198 7.85 1.90 15.26
CA THR A 198 8.79 2.95 15.70
C THR A 198 9.64 3.48 14.55
N LEU A 199 10.12 4.71 14.68
CA LEU A 199 11.13 5.32 13.80
C LEU A 199 12.55 5.15 14.35
N GLN A 200 12.73 4.63 15.56
CA GLN A 200 14.07 4.48 16.13
C GLN A 200 14.81 3.31 15.44
N PRO A 201 15.95 3.53 14.74
CA PRO A 201 16.56 2.52 13.87
C PRO A 201 16.96 1.21 14.56
N ASP A 202 17.34 1.28 15.83
CA ASP A 202 17.85 0.14 16.61
C ASP A 202 16.75 -0.66 17.34
N ASP A 203 15.49 -0.19 17.30
CA ASP A 203 14.38 -0.81 18.01
C ASP A 203 13.69 -1.92 17.19
N ALA A 204 13.01 -2.83 17.88
CA ALA A 204 12.17 -3.82 17.21
C ALA A 204 10.98 -3.13 16.51
N ASN A 205 10.58 -3.66 15.35
CA ASN A 205 9.53 -3.08 14.49
C ASN A 205 9.83 -1.66 13.99
N SER A 206 11.11 -1.32 13.87
CA SER A 206 11.52 -0.05 13.29
C SER A 206 11.23 0.01 11.80
N LEU A 207 10.62 1.11 11.35
CA LEU A 207 10.50 1.42 9.93
C LEU A 207 11.84 1.88 9.34
N MET A 208 12.77 2.33 10.18
CA MET A 208 14.10 2.80 9.80
C MET A 208 15.19 1.75 10.11
N ALA A 209 14.83 0.47 10.13
CA ALA A 209 15.79 -0.63 10.29
C ALA A 209 16.86 -0.62 9.18
N GLU A 210 17.97 -1.34 9.38
CA GLU A 210 19.12 -1.34 8.46
C GLU A 210 18.74 -1.77 7.02
N GLU A 211 17.81 -2.70 6.86
CA GLU A 211 17.28 -3.12 5.57
C GLU A 211 16.34 -2.08 4.89
N GLY A 212 15.90 -1.08 5.65
CA GLY A 212 14.85 -0.14 5.29
C GLY A 212 13.47 -0.81 5.21
N THR A 213 12.46 0.02 5.03
CA THR A 213 11.08 -0.41 4.75
C THR A 213 10.51 0.37 3.57
N SER A 214 9.32 0.03 3.13
CA SER A 214 8.58 0.85 2.18
C SER A 214 7.12 0.99 2.60
N PHE A 215 6.54 2.17 2.37
CA PHE A 215 5.11 2.40 2.45
C PHE A 215 4.51 2.11 1.06
N VAL A 216 3.49 1.27 1.01
CA VAL A 216 2.91 0.75 -0.24
C VAL A 216 1.41 1.01 -0.24
N ILE A 217 0.89 1.51 -1.36
CA ILE A 217 -0.54 1.65 -1.66
C ILE A 217 -0.89 0.68 -2.79
N HIS A 218 -1.80 -0.24 -2.54
CA HIS A 218 -2.26 -1.22 -3.54
C HIS A 218 -3.50 -0.74 -4.28
N GLU A 219 -3.73 -1.29 -5.47
CA GLU A 219 -4.94 -1.03 -6.25
C GLU A 219 -6.20 -1.55 -5.54
N SER A 220 -6.09 -2.73 -4.91
CA SER A 220 -7.21 -3.42 -4.28
C SER A 220 -7.32 -3.13 -2.77
N PRO A 221 -8.52 -3.26 -2.18
CA PRO A 221 -8.73 -3.17 -0.73
C PRO A 221 -8.12 -4.36 0.01
N ALA A 222 -7.84 -4.22 1.31
CA ALA A 222 -7.14 -5.24 2.09
C ALA A 222 -7.90 -6.58 2.15
N GLU A 223 -9.23 -6.55 2.13
CA GLU A 223 -10.05 -7.76 2.10
C GLU A 223 -9.81 -8.61 0.85
N ALA A 224 -9.48 -8.00 -0.29
CA ALA A 224 -9.22 -8.71 -1.53
C ALA A 224 -7.80 -9.33 -1.54
N ILE A 225 -6.83 -8.66 -0.93
CA ILE A 225 -5.42 -9.11 -0.85
C ILE A 225 -5.26 -10.30 0.11
N THR A 226 -6.11 -10.39 1.13
CA THR A 226 -6.03 -11.42 2.17
C THR A 226 -6.79 -12.72 1.84
N LEU A 227 -7.44 -12.81 0.69
CA LEU A 227 -8.18 -14.02 0.28
C LEU A 227 -7.22 -15.17 -0.08
N PRO A 228 -7.56 -16.42 0.24
CA PRO A 228 -6.77 -17.58 -0.15
C PRO A 228 -6.69 -17.82 -1.67
N GLU A 229 -7.52 -17.14 -2.45
CA GLU A 229 -7.52 -17.13 -3.91
C GLU A 229 -6.76 -15.94 -4.50
N ALA A 230 -6.42 -14.93 -3.70
CA ALA A 230 -5.48 -13.90 -4.11
C ALA A 230 -4.10 -14.56 -4.10
N GLU A 231 -3.46 -14.64 -5.27
CA GLU A 231 -2.09 -15.12 -5.33
C GLU A 231 -1.25 -14.18 -4.45
N ALA A 232 -0.67 -14.73 -3.38
CA ALA A 232 0.23 -14.01 -2.50
C ALA A 232 1.45 -13.57 -3.33
N GLY A 233 1.36 -12.38 -3.93
CA GLY A 233 2.32 -11.89 -4.91
C GLY A 233 1.76 -10.98 -6.02
N GLU A 234 0.43 -10.83 -6.18
CA GLU A 234 -0.15 -10.09 -7.32
C GLU A 234 -1.17 -9.01 -6.91
N ALA A 235 -0.95 -8.31 -5.79
CA ALA A 235 -1.71 -7.09 -5.53
C ALA A 235 -0.99 -5.92 -6.19
N ASP A 236 -1.48 -5.49 -7.37
CA ASP A 236 -0.96 -4.35 -8.11
C ASP A 236 -0.69 -3.17 -7.19
N ILE A 237 0.51 -2.61 -7.26
CA ILE A 237 0.92 -1.44 -6.47
C ILE A 237 0.61 -0.20 -7.31
N LEU A 238 -0.12 0.76 -6.72
CA LEU A 238 -0.41 2.04 -7.36
C LEU A 238 0.67 3.08 -7.05
N ALA A 239 1.16 3.07 -5.81
CA ALA A 239 2.19 4.00 -5.36
C ALA A 239 2.97 3.41 -4.20
N CYS A 240 4.23 3.83 -4.06
CA CYS A 240 5.05 3.47 -2.93
C CYS A 240 6.09 4.54 -2.60
N GLY A 241 6.65 4.46 -1.40
CA GLY A 241 7.77 5.29 -0.97
C GLY A 241 8.73 4.50 -0.10
N THR A 242 10.03 4.70 -0.30
CA THR A 242 11.09 4.05 0.48
C THR A 242 11.32 4.76 1.79
N ILE A 243 11.53 4.01 2.87
CA ILE A 243 11.93 4.50 4.19
C ILE A 243 13.29 3.89 4.52
N THR A 244 14.29 4.74 4.72
CA THR A 244 15.67 4.32 5.01
C THR A 244 16.24 5.14 6.17
N PRO A 245 17.12 4.55 7.00
CA PRO A 245 17.87 5.26 8.04
C PRO A 245 18.80 6.35 7.50
#